data_AF-A0A2S8NRR9-F1
#
_entry.id   AF-A0A2S8NRR9-F1
#
_cell.length_a   1.000
_cell.length_b   1.000
_cell.length_c   1.000
_cell.angle_alpha   90.00
_cell.angle_beta   90.00
_cell.angle_gamma   90.00
#
_symmetry.space_group_name_H-M   'P 1'
#
loop_
_entity.id
_entity.type
_entity.pdbx_description
1 polymer ?
#
loop_
_entity_poly.entity_id
_entity_poly.type
_entity_poly.pdbx_seq_one_letter_code
_entity_poly.pdbx_strand_id
1 'polypeptide(L)'
;MKIIKLLEKKSKYWTEHVNLITKIIKEYEIKGEYYFLNIENCLPTNANGSKYRDDLLRVLGGIEIENKFNLIGGLSFSFYPYFISPKYTKSVVKNMENLSKYNDSCLWKYDKDTNLTYQYGKGWKYNNEKISNHLRDAIIIANYGD
;
A
#
# COMPACT_ATOMS: atom_id res chain seq x y z
N MET A 1 -12.02 -5.89 3.37
CA MET A 1 -11.20 -6.76 4.25
C MET A 1 -10.89 -6.02 5.55
N LYS A 2 -10.66 -6.70 6.70
CA LYS A 2 -10.21 -6.03 7.94
C LYS A 2 -8.69 -6.08 8.02
N ILE A 3 -8.03 -4.94 8.24
CA ILE A 3 -6.57 -4.90 8.40
C ILE A 3 -6.16 -5.60 9.70
N ILE A 4 -5.25 -6.55 9.58
CA ILE A 4 -4.73 -7.34 10.71
C ILE A 4 -3.41 -6.78 11.27
N LYS A 5 -2.65 -6.05 10.45
CA LYS A 5 -1.34 -5.48 10.83
C LYS A 5 -1.05 -4.24 10.00
N LEU A 6 -0.53 -3.22 10.65
CA LEU A 6 -0.13 -1.95 10.04
C LEU A 6 1.31 -1.67 10.42
N LEU A 7 2.15 -1.42 9.42
CA LEU A 7 3.58 -1.16 9.61
C LEU A 7 3.98 0.06 8.79
N GLU A 8 4.61 1.03 9.44
CA GLU A 8 5.17 2.21 8.80
C GLU A 8 6.69 2.22 9.02
N LYS A 9 7.46 2.32 7.93
CA LYS A 9 8.91 2.47 7.98
C LYS A 9 9.30 3.82 7.38
N LYS A 10 9.87 4.68 8.20
CA LYS A 10 10.47 5.95 7.77
C LYS A 10 11.97 5.78 7.72
N SER A 11 12.49 5.56 6.52
CA SER A 11 13.94 5.50 6.29
C SER A 11 14.27 6.10 4.93
N LYS A 12 15.42 6.75 4.82
CA LYS A 12 15.96 7.24 3.55
C LYS A 12 16.75 6.17 2.80
N TYR A 13 16.99 5.02 3.41
CA TYR A 13 17.77 3.93 2.86
C TYR A 13 16.84 2.85 2.30
N TRP A 14 16.80 2.71 0.97
CA TRP A 14 15.96 1.74 0.28
C TRP A 14 16.21 0.30 0.76
N THR A 15 17.44 -0.05 1.15
CA THR A 15 17.83 -1.37 1.66
C THR A 15 17.10 -1.72 2.97
N GLU A 16 16.87 -0.76 3.85
CA GLU A 16 16.11 -1.02 5.09
C GLU A 16 14.65 -1.35 4.82
N HIS A 17 14.08 -0.78 3.74
CA HIS A 17 12.72 -1.10 3.31
C HIS A 17 12.63 -2.50 2.72
N VAL A 18 13.59 -2.87 1.86
CA VAL A 18 13.70 -4.24 1.32
C VAL A 18 13.80 -5.26 2.45
N ASN A 19 14.72 -5.05 3.40
CA ASN A 19 14.89 -5.97 4.53
C ASN A 19 13.62 -6.15 5.35
N LEU A 20 12.88 -5.06 5.60
CA LEU A 20 11.63 -5.13 6.34
C LEU A 20 10.55 -5.90 5.55
N ILE A 21 10.39 -5.59 4.27
CA ILE A 21 9.40 -6.26 3.40
C ILE A 21 9.70 -7.75 3.31
N THR A 22 10.94 -8.13 3.00
CA THR A 22 11.36 -9.53 2.92
C THR A 22 11.14 -10.27 4.23
N LYS A 23 11.44 -9.63 5.38
CA LYS A 23 11.18 -10.21 6.70
C LYS A 23 9.68 -10.48 6.91
N ILE A 24 8.82 -9.54 6.56
CA ILE A 24 7.36 -9.69 6.71
C ILE A 24 6.84 -10.83 5.82
N ILE A 25 7.26 -10.87 4.55
CA ILE A 25 6.84 -11.94 3.63
C ILE A 25 7.26 -13.31 4.19
N LYS A 26 8.49 -13.43 4.70
CA LYS A 26 8.99 -14.65 5.36
C LYS A 26 8.16 -15.05 6.58
N GLU A 27 7.80 -14.08 7.44
CA GLU A 27 6.95 -14.34 8.62
C GLU A 27 5.58 -14.93 8.22
N TYR A 28 5.02 -14.50 7.10
CA TYR A 28 3.72 -14.99 6.61
C TYR A 28 3.83 -16.32 5.86
N GLU A 29 4.88 -16.53 5.07
CA GLU A 29 5.11 -17.82 4.40
C GLU A 29 5.36 -18.95 5.41
N ILE A 30 6.14 -18.69 6.48
CA ILE A 30 6.37 -19.67 7.57
C ILE A 30 5.04 -20.13 8.20
N LYS A 31 4.00 -19.28 8.16
CA LYS A 31 2.66 -19.62 8.66
C LYS A 31 1.80 -20.40 7.66
N GLY A 32 2.31 -20.68 6.46
CA GLY A 32 1.59 -21.38 5.40
C GLY A 32 0.53 -20.52 4.70
N GLU A 33 0.62 -19.20 4.82
CA GLU A 33 -0.37 -18.28 4.29
C GLU A 33 0.11 -17.68 2.95
N TYR A 34 -0.72 -17.80 1.91
CA TYR A 34 -0.47 -17.20 0.61
C TYR A 34 -1.15 -15.83 0.53
N TYR A 35 -0.37 -14.79 0.20
CA TYR A 35 -0.86 -13.42 0.10
C TYR A 35 -0.50 -12.78 -1.24
N PHE A 36 -1.43 -11.98 -1.76
CA PHE A 36 -1.16 -11.05 -2.84
C PHE A 36 -0.53 -9.78 -2.27
N LEU A 37 0.58 -9.32 -2.87
CA LEU A 37 1.12 -8.00 -2.58
C LEU A 37 0.65 -7.06 -3.69
N ASN A 38 -0.25 -6.17 -3.33
CA ASN A 38 -0.63 -5.05 -4.17
C ASN A 38 0.37 -3.91 -3.99
N ILE A 39 0.93 -3.43 -5.09
CA ILE A 39 1.88 -2.31 -5.11
C ILE A 39 1.31 -1.23 -6.02
N GLU A 40 1.16 -0.01 -5.52
CA GLU A 40 0.81 1.10 -6.41
C GLU A 40 1.94 1.43 -7.37
N ASN A 41 1.63 1.41 -8.66
CA ASN A 41 2.55 1.74 -9.72
C ASN A 41 2.67 3.26 -9.87
N CYS A 42 3.59 3.86 -9.11
CA CYS A 42 3.85 5.30 -9.17
C CYS A 42 4.75 5.74 -10.35
N LEU A 43 5.26 4.80 -11.16
CA LEU A 43 6.16 5.09 -12.29
C LEU A 43 5.59 6.00 -13.40
N PRO A 44 4.30 5.94 -13.77
CA PRO A 44 3.72 6.79 -14.82
C PRO A 44 3.34 8.19 -14.32
N THR A 45 3.64 8.55 -13.06
CA THR A 45 3.38 9.90 -12.57
C THR A 45 4.47 10.86 -13.06
N ASN A 46 4.08 12.00 -13.65
CA ASN A 46 4.94 13.01 -14.29
C ASN A 46 6.00 13.67 -13.37
N ALA A 47 6.23 13.18 -12.16
CA ALA A 47 7.37 13.56 -11.32
C ALA A 47 8.68 12.92 -11.84
N ASN A 48 8.95 13.17 -13.13
CA ASN A 48 10.08 12.67 -13.89
C ASN A 48 11.39 13.30 -13.35
N GLY A 49 12.30 12.46 -12.89
CA GLY A 49 13.66 12.84 -12.47
C GLY A 49 13.92 12.85 -10.96
N SER A 50 12.95 12.48 -10.12
CA SER A 50 13.16 12.50 -8.67
C SER A 50 13.82 11.21 -8.15
N LYS A 51 14.77 11.36 -7.22
CA LYS A 51 15.40 10.29 -6.43
C LYS A 51 14.41 9.23 -5.92
N TYR A 52 13.16 9.60 -5.66
CA TYR A 52 12.10 8.71 -5.19
C TYR A 52 11.70 7.64 -6.20
N ARG A 53 11.80 7.91 -7.52
CA ARG A 53 11.58 6.90 -8.57
C ARG A 53 12.68 5.86 -8.55
N ASP A 54 13.93 6.29 -8.45
CA ASP A 54 15.09 5.40 -8.42
C ASP A 54 15.08 4.54 -7.16
N ASP A 55 14.77 5.14 -6.00
CA ASP A 55 14.64 4.40 -4.75
C ASP A 55 13.48 3.38 -4.81
N LEU A 56 12.35 3.71 -5.42
CA LEU A 56 11.26 2.74 -5.65
C LEU A 56 11.70 1.58 -6.56
N LEU A 57 12.35 1.89 -7.68
CA LEU A 57 12.89 0.87 -8.59
C LEU A 57 13.94 -0.03 -7.90
N ARG A 58 14.77 0.55 -7.03
CA ARG A 58 15.74 -0.20 -6.22
C ARG A 58 15.06 -1.11 -5.20
N VAL A 59 13.97 -0.66 -4.56
CA VAL A 59 13.18 -1.52 -3.65
C VAL A 59 12.58 -2.69 -4.42
N LEU A 60 11.93 -2.43 -5.56
CA LEU A 60 11.30 -3.46 -6.38
C LEU A 60 12.33 -4.47 -6.90
N GLY A 61 13.45 -3.98 -7.46
CA GLY A 61 14.54 -4.83 -7.94
C GLY A 61 15.22 -5.61 -6.81
N GLY A 62 15.38 -5.00 -5.64
CA GLY A 62 15.91 -5.67 -4.44
C GLY A 62 15.02 -6.85 -4.03
N ILE A 63 13.71 -6.65 -3.93
CA ILE A 63 12.76 -7.73 -3.61
C ILE A 63 12.79 -8.83 -4.68
N GLU A 64 12.86 -8.47 -5.96
CA GLU A 64 12.94 -9.45 -7.06
C GLU A 64 14.24 -10.27 -7.04
N ILE A 65 15.37 -9.62 -6.78
CA ILE A 65 16.67 -10.27 -6.64
C ILE A 65 16.68 -11.20 -5.44
N GLU A 66 16.16 -10.75 -4.29
CA GLU A 66 16.03 -11.60 -3.10
C GLU A 66 15.19 -12.84 -3.40
N ASN A 67 14.10 -12.69 -4.15
CA ASN A 67 13.27 -13.83 -4.53
C ASN A 67 13.98 -14.80 -5.48
N LYS A 68 14.73 -14.30 -6.48
CA LYS A 68 15.39 -15.15 -7.50
C LYS A 68 16.68 -15.80 -7.01
N PHE A 69 17.49 -15.07 -6.26
CA PHE A 69 18.87 -15.43 -5.96
C PHE A 69 19.09 -15.75 -4.48
N ASN A 70 18.09 -15.51 -3.64
CA ASN A 70 18.14 -15.95 -2.27
C ASN A 70 19.37 -15.41 -1.50
N LEU A 71 19.68 -14.11 -1.69
CA LEU A 71 20.92 -13.49 -1.20
C LEU A 71 20.87 -13.19 0.30
N ILE A 72 19.67 -12.95 0.84
CA ILE A 72 19.40 -12.69 2.25
C ILE A 72 18.49 -13.80 2.79
N GLY A 73 19.08 -14.96 3.06
CA GLY A 73 18.57 -15.86 4.10
C GLY A 73 17.48 -16.87 3.74
N GLY A 74 17.53 -17.48 2.56
CA GLY A 74 16.95 -18.80 2.29
C GLY A 74 15.60 -18.88 1.57
N LEU A 75 15.19 -17.94 0.72
CA LEU A 75 13.85 -17.84 0.17
C LEU A 75 13.77 -18.16 -1.33
N SER A 76 12.77 -18.97 -1.69
CA SER A 76 12.22 -19.13 -3.04
C SER A 76 10.71 -18.93 -2.89
N PHE A 77 10.22 -17.71 -3.07
CA PHE A 77 8.79 -17.42 -2.96
C PHE A 77 8.14 -17.48 -4.33
N SER A 78 6.96 -18.10 -4.42
CA SER A 78 6.02 -17.80 -5.51
C SER A 78 5.32 -16.47 -5.22
N PHE A 79 6.07 -15.37 -5.32
CA PHE A 79 5.56 -14.03 -5.12
C PHE A 79 5.28 -13.37 -6.49
N TYR A 80 4.04 -12.93 -6.69
CA TYR A 80 3.65 -12.17 -7.87
C TYR A 80 3.13 -10.78 -7.44
N PRO A 81 3.89 -9.69 -7.67
CA PRO A 81 3.42 -8.35 -7.36
C PRO A 81 2.27 -7.98 -8.29
N TYR A 82 1.16 -7.53 -7.70
CA TYR A 82 0.05 -6.96 -8.45
C TYR A 82 0.22 -5.44 -8.48
N PHE A 83 0.54 -4.92 -9.66
CA PHE A 83 0.71 -3.48 -9.84
C PHE A 83 -0.64 -2.79 -10.01
N ILE A 84 -0.97 -1.92 -9.05
CA ILE A 84 -2.22 -1.16 -9.02
C ILE A 84 -1.98 0.22 -9.61
N SER A 85 -2.80 0.62 -10.58
CA SER A 85 -2.68 1.97 -11.15
C SER A 85 -3.09 3.04 -10.12
N PRO A 86 -2.34 4.15 -9.99
CA PRO A 86 -2.69 5.24 -9.08
C PRO A 86 -4.05 5.88 -9.35
N LYS A 87 -4.61 5.68 -10.55
CA LYS A 87 -5.96 6.15 -10.88
C LYS A 87 -7.01 5.57 -9.94
N TYR A 88 -6.80 4.35 -9.46
CA TYR A 88 -7.74 3.67 -8.58
C TYR A 88 -7.73 4.29 -7.18
N THR A 89 -6.55 4.47 -6.59
CA THR A 89 -6.38 5.21 -5.32
C THR A 89 -6.95 6.62 -5.40
N LYS A 90 -6.62 7.37 -6.47
CA LYS A 90 -7.10 8.74 -6.67
C LYS A 90 -8.62 8.84 -6.85
N SER A 91 -9.23 7.86 -7.51
CA SER A 91 -10.68 7.82 -7.70
C SER A 91 -11.40 7.66 -6.36
N VAL A 92 -10.97 6.70 -5.53
CA VAL A 92 -11.53 6.47 -4.18
C VAL A 92 -11.45 7.75 -3.35
N VAL A 93 -10.26 8.38 -3.33
CA VAL A 93 -10.02 9.64 -2.60
C VAL A 93 -10.99 10.72 -3.06
N LYS A 94 -11.08 10.97 -4.38
CA LYS A 94 -11.94 12.02 -4.92
C LYS A 94 -13.42 11.77 -4.60
N ASN A 95 -13.87 10.52 -4.66
CA ASN A 95 -15.26 10.16 -4.39
C ASN A 95 -15.61 10.40 -2.92
N MET A 96 -14.81 9.90 -1.98
CA MET A 96 -15.06 10.07 -0.54
C MET A 96 -14.94 11.55 -0.10
N GLU A 97 -13.94 12.28 -0.60
CA GLU A 97 -13.79 13.70 -0.29
C GLU A 97 -14.97 14.54 -0.80
N ASN A 98 -15.47 14.26 -2.01
CA ASN A 98 -16.62 14.98 -2.55
C ASN A 98 -17.91 14.65 -1.81
N LEU A 99 -18.17 13.37 -1.50
CA LEU A 99 -19.35 12.98 -0.72
C LEU A 99 -19.34 13.65 0.66
N SER A 100 -18.19 13.71 1.33
CA SER A 100 -18.08 14.32 2.66
C SER A 100 -18.38 15.82 2.73
N LYS A 101 -18.32 16.54 1.59
CA LYS A 101 -18.66 17.98 1.53
C LYS A 101 -20.16 18.22 1.60
N TYR A 102 -20.95 17.23 1.21
CA TYR A 102 -22.40 17.29 1.27
C TYR A 102 -22.80 16.58 2.56
N ASN A 103 -23.30 17.36 3.52
CA ASN A 103 -23.47 16.98 4.94
C ASN A 103 -24.53 15.88 5.19
N ASP A 104 -25.03 15.24 4.13
CA ASP A 104 -25.95 14.13 4.23
C ASP A 104 -25.19 12.82 4.29
N SER A 105 -25.58 12.03 5.29
CA SER A 105 -25.19 10.65 5.64
C SER A 105 -25.25 9.60 4.52
N CYS A 106 -25.02 9.98 3.27
CA CYS A 106 -25.04 9.13 2.09
C CYS A 106 -24.05 7.99 2.25
N LEU A 107 -24.63 6.84 2.63
CA LEU A 107 -24.05 5.52 2.78
C LEU A 107 -22.96 5.27 1.74
N TRP A 108 -21.80 4.88 2.26
CA TRP A 108 -20.53 4.77 1.57
C TRP A 108 -20.55 3.51 0.72
N LYS A 109 -21.33 3.54 -0.36
CA LYS A 109 -21.54 2.41 -1.27
C LYS A 109 -20.33 2.15 -2.17
N TYR A 110 -19.36 3.05 -2.17
CA TYR A 110 -18.14 2.93 -2.93
C TYR A 110 -16.96 2.76 -1.97
N ASP A 111 -16.30 1.61 -2.11
CA ASP A 111 -14.93 1.29 -1.68
C ASP A 111 -14.75 0.59 -0.32
N LYS A 112 -15.13 -0.70 -0.31
CA LYS A 112 -14.54 -1.90 0.34
C LYS A 112 -14.13 -1.93 1.82
N ASP A 113 -13.83 -0.83 2.49
CA ASP A 113 -13.45 -0.81 3.90
C ASP A 113 -14.20 0.29 4.65
N THR A 114 -15.24 -0.11 5.39
CA THR A 114 -16.10 0.77 6.18
C THR A 114 -15.36 1.49 7.31
N ASN A 115 -14.15 1.04 7.66
CA ASN A 115 -13.35 1.66 8.69
C ASN A 115 -12.51 2.83 8.15
N LEU A 116 -12.27 2.88 6.83
CA LEU A 116 -11.57 3.98 6.19
C LEU A 116 -12.55 5.11 5.93
N THR A 117 -12.41 6.18 6.70
CA THR A 117 -13.29 7.35 6.64
C THR A 117 -12.58 8.65 6.30
N TYR A 118 -13.20 9.52 5.52
CA TYR A 118 -12.82 10.91 5.37
C TYR A 118 -13.84 11.85 6.04
N GLN A 119 -13.33 12.86 6.74
CA GLN A 119 -14.13 13.94 7.30
C GLN A 119 -13.65 15.29 6.76
N TYR A 120 -14.56 16.04 6.14
CA TYR A 120 -14.25 17.35 5.56
C TYR A 120 -13.62 18.28 6.62
N GLY A 121 -12.49 18.90 6.26
CA GLY A 121 -11.70 19.76 7.13
C GLY A 121 -10.92 19.04 8.25
N LYS A 122 -11.16 17.75 8.52
CA LYS A 122 -10.45 16.98 9.55
C LYS A 122 -9.52 15.89 9.00
N GLY A 123 -9.71 15.50 7.75
CA GLY A 123 -8.85 14.56 7.03
C GLY A 123 -9.31 13.10 7.12
N TRP A 124 -8.37 12.20 6.80
CA TRP A 124 -8.59 10.74 6.74
C TRP A 124 -8.47 10.08 8.11
N LYS A 125 -9.29 9.05 8.32
CA LYS A 125 -9.35 8.23 9.52
C LYS A 125 -9.43 6.74 9.19
N TYR A 126 -8.86 5.91 10.04
CA TYR A 126 -9.08 4.47 10.06
C TYR A 126 -9.51 4.05 11.46
N ASN A 127 -10.61 3.31 11.60
CA ASN A 127 -11.18 2.96 12.92
C ASN A 127 -11.35 4.20 13.83
N ASN A 128 -11.81 5.32 13.27
CA ASN A 128 -11.95 6.64 13.93
C ASN A 128 -10.64 7.36 14.32
N GLU A 129 -9.47 6.77 14.09
CA GLU A 129 -8.18 7.40 14.35
C GLU A 129 -7.64 8.12 13.12
N LYS A 130 -7.03 9.29 13.30
CA LYS A 130 -6.45 10.06 12.18
C LYS A 130 -5.26 9.31 11.58
N ILE A 131 -5.23 9.20 10.26
CA ILE A 131 -4.16 8.51 9.52
C ILE A 131 -3.44 9.43 8.54
N SER A 132 -2.24 9.03 8.11
CA SER A 132 -1.50 9.71 7.05
C SER A 132 -2.05 9.38 5.67
N ASN A 133 -1.75 10.21 4.66
CA ASN A 133 -2.12 9.92 3.28
C ASN A 133 -1.46 8.65 2.75
N HIS A 134 -0.21 8.37 3.13
CA HIS A 134 0.50 7.14 2.74
C HIS A 134 -0.19 5.89 3.28
N LEU A 135 -0.63 5.95 4.54
CA LEU A 135 -1.36 4.86 5.16
C LEU A 135 -2.71 4.68 4.48
N ARG A 136 -3.47 5.76 4.26
CA ARG A 136 -4.72 5.72 3.47
C ARG A 136 -4.51 5.02 2.12
N ASP A 137 -3.47 5.41 1.39
CA ASP A 137 -3.18 4.81 0.08
C ASP A 137 -2.91 3.31 0.20
N ALA A 138 -2.08 2.89 1.17
CA ALA A 138 -1.83 1.48 1.44
C ALA A 138 -3.11 0.69 1.76
N ILE A 139 -4.06 1.27 2.51
CA ILE A 139 -5.36 0.65 2.83
C ILE A 139 -6.21 0.46 1.58
N ILE A 140 -6.27 1.48 0.72
CA ILE A 140 -7.04 1.42 -0.53
C ILE A 140 -6.42 0.38 -1.47
N ILE A 141 -5.10 0.37 -1.61
CA ILE A 141 -4.35 -0.59 -2.43
C ILE A 141 -4.52 -2.02 -1.91
N ALA A 142 -4.46 -2.23 -0.60
CA ALA A 142 -4.63 -3.54 0.01
C ALA A 142 -6.04 -4.12 -0.22
N ASN A 143 -7.07 -3.26 -0.29
CA ASN A 143 -8.43 -3.68 -0.60
C ASN A 143 -8.71 -3.73 -2.12
N TYR A 144 -7.77 -3.32 -2.98
CA TYR A 144 -7.97 -3.37 -4.42
C TYR A 144 -7.93 -4.82 -4.92
N GLY A 145 -8.97 -5.27 -5.64
CA GLY A 145 -9.00 -6.62 -6.27
C GLY A 145 -9.93 -7.70 -5.68
N ASP A 146 -10.46 -7.56 -4.46
CA ASP A 146 -11.57 -8.41 -3.94
C ASP A 146 -12.94 -8.25 -4.63
#